data_AF-A0A948UAE0-F1
#
_entry.id   AF-A0A948UAE0-F1
#
_cell.length_a   1.000
_cell.length_b   1.000
_cell.length_c   1.000
_cell.angle_alpha   90.00
_cell.angle_beta   90.00
_cell.angle_gamma   90.00
#
_symmetry.space_group_name_H-M   'P 1'
#
loop_
_entity.id
_entity.type
_entity.pdbx_description
1 polymer ?
#
loop_
_entity_poly.entity_id
_entity_poly.type
_entity_poly.pdbx_seq_one_letter_code
_entity_poly.pdbx_strand_id
1 'polypeptide(L)'
;MFRGRRSLFRDEAGVVGPAYAVGILVLVAIAGVGFDYGRMVSLDSELQNAADQAALAGATQLDGKSGACDRARSAVADPVNRFVVNHSRLANDGQASPINFQATPGTGCGAAGSIRFYKDKNKVVATTDADAHFVEVLVDARAVNYALTPLVGAFSSGLMNAAAMAGLGSSVCKVPPVFMCNPFEPTSPSGGNPNTDFDADALRGAGLVLLSGSPNTPGNFGFLDLTGLGNPNAAGTVSKAIGWDSLPIDCSRTDGTTGLTPGQKDVIFGAFNTRFDVVDNGANVCPSGGTCSAATITRKDLVQKSNGCRLGNNGWQEPPVPYLPSAANRYYPIGGAYPSTMGYPRDICHAVSSAGDCAGGIVGDKAWDRDAFFHVNFSGWSHNQWLTNTGLTAQATRYEVYQWEKSRLQAGNPPAAQPLAGNLT
;
A
#
# COMPACT_ATOMS: atom_id res chain seq x y z
N MET A 1 33.00 86.70 48.91
CA MET A 1 33.14 87.16 47.51
C MET A 1 32.89 85.95 46.61
N PHE A 2 31.68 85.84 46.04
CA PHE A 2 31.25 84.70 45.22
C PHE A 2 31.72 84.88 43.77
N ARG A 3 32.78 84.18 43.35
CA ARG A 3 33.16 84.01 41.94
C ARG A 3 33.60 82.57 41.72
N GLY A 4 32.67 81.70 41.37
CA GLY A 4 32.98 80.29 41.07
C GLY A 4 31.83 79.41 40.63
N ARG A 5 30.63 79.97 40.36
CA ARG A 5 29.43 79.18 40.05
C ARG A 5 28.85 79.40 38.65
N ARG A 6 29.51 80.17 37.78
CA ARG A 6 28.98 80.53 36.44
C ARG A 6 29.55 79.74 35.26
N SER A 7 30.55 78.86 35.43
CA SER A 7 31.16 78.17 34.28
C SER A 7 30.65 76.75 33.99
N LEU A 8 29.91 76.11 34.91
CA LEU A 8 29.32 74.78 34.63
C LEU A 8 28.08 74.83 33.73
N PHE A 9 27.35 75.95 33.70
CA PHE A 9 26.12 76.10 32.91
C PHE A 9 26.34 76.63 31.48
N ARG A 10 27.58 76.98 31.10
CA ARG A 10 27.94 77.47 29.75
C ARG A 10 28.96 76.58 29.05
N ASP A 11 29.24 75.42 29.61
CA ASP A 11 30.18 74.47 29.02
C ASP A 11 29.45 73.56 28.02
N GLU A 12 29.55 73.89 26.73
CA GLU A 12 28.94 73.12 25.64
C GLU A 12 29.77 71.89 25.24
N ALA A 13 30.99 71.73 25.75
CA ALA A 13 31.82 70.53 25.52
C ALA A 13 31.27 69.28 26.23
N GLY A 14 30.33 69.45 27.18
CA GLY A 14 29.72 68.37 27.95
C GLY A 14 28.42 67.76 27.37
N VAL A 15 27.84 68.32 26.29
CA VAL A 15 26.53 67.87 25.74
C VAL A 15 26.58 66.48 25.11
N VAL A 16 27.75 66.06 24.63
CA VAL A 16 27.93 64.75 23.97
C VAL A 16 27.73 63.60 24.96
N GLY A 17 28.19 63.73 26.21
CA GLY A 17 28.09 62.68 27.22
C GLY A 17 26.65 62.26 27.56
N PRO A 18 25.75 63.20 27.92
CA PRO A 18 24.35 62.91 28.16
C PRO A 18 23.62 62.37 26.93
N ALA A 19 23.92 62.88 25.72
CA ALA A 19 23.31 62.38 24.49
C ALA A 19 23.71 60.92 24.20
N TYR A 20 24.98 60.56 24.39
CA TYR A 20 25.44 59.17 24.29
C TYR A 20 24.85 58.29 25.39
N ALA A 21 24.73 58.78 26.63
CA ALA A 21 24.13 58.03 27.72
C ALA A 21 22.66 57.68 27.42
N VAL A 22 21.87 58.63 26.90
CA VAL A 22 20.48 58.38 26.49
C VAL A 22 20.43 57.46 25.26
N GLY A 23 21.29 57.67 24.26
CA GLY A 23 21.34 56.85 23.06
C GLY A 23 21.68 55.38 23.37
N ILE A 24 22.69 55.14 24.21
CA ILE A 24 23.06 53.78 24.65
C ILE A 24 21.93 53.14 25.44
N LEU A 25 21.26 53.88 26.32
CA LEU A 25 20.13 53.34 27.09
C LEU A 25 18.98 52.88 26.18
N VAL A 26 18.66 53.66 25.14
CA VAL A 26 17.65 53.28 24.14
C VAL A 26 18.10 52.05 23.34
N LEU A 27 19.37 52.00 22.89
CA LEU A 27 19.89 50.85 22.15
C LEU A 27 19.91 49.56 22.98
N VAL A 28 20.28 49.65 24.25
CA VAL A 28 20.22 48.51 25.19
C VAL A 28 18.79 48.06 25.43
N ALA A 29 17.83 48.99 25.55
CA ALA A 29 16.42 48.65 25.67
C ALA A 29 15.90 47.91 24.42
N ILE A 30 16.25 48.37 23.22
CA ILE A 30 15.89 47.71 21.96
C ILE A 30 16.53 46.32 21.86
N ALA A 31 17.81 46.18 22.22
CA ALA A 31 18.49 44.89 22.26
C ALA A 31 17.85 43.92 23.27
N GLY A 32 17.41 44.44 24.43
CA GLY A 32 16.68 43.68 25.44
C GLY A 32 15.36 43.12 24.91
N VAL A 33 14.56 43.95 24.23
CA VAL A 33 13.32 43.51 23.57
C VAL A 33 13.60 42.41 22.54
N GLY A 34 14.63 42.58 21.70
CA GLY A 34 15.00 41.57 20.70
C GLY A 34 15.39 40.22 21.32
N PHE A 35 16.14 40.24 22.42
CA PHE A 35 16.52 39.03 23.14
C PHE A 35 15.32 38.31 23.77
N ASP A 36 14.45 39.06 24.46
CA ASP A 36 13.26 38.51 25.10
C ASP A 36 12.24 37.98 24.06
N TYR A 37 12.12 38.64 22.90
CA TYR A 37 11.37 38.12 21.76
C TYR A 37 11.96 36.81 21.20
N GLY A 38 13.28 36.73 21.06
CA GLY A 38 13.95 35.51 20.61
C GLY A 38 13.68 34.31 21.52
N ARG A 39 13.63 34.55 22.84
CA ARG A 39 13.24 33.51 23.82
C ARG A 39 11.78 33.09 23.68
N MET A 40 10.88 34.03 23.44
CA MET A 40 9.46 33.74 23.20
C MET A 40 9.26 32.85 21.97
N VAL A 41 9.81 33.23 20.82
CA VAL A 41 9.68 32.46 19.57
C VAL A 41 10.32 31.07 19.69
N SER A 42 11.41 30.98 20.45
CA SER A 42 12.05 29.70 20.71
C SER A 42 11.20 28.82 21.64
N LEU A 43 10.51 29.39 22.65
CA LEU A 43 9.55 28.65 23.48
C LEU A 43 8.37 28.15 22.62
N ASP A 44 7.86 28.97 21.70
CA ASP A 44 6.81 28.57 20.76
C ASP A 44 7.21 27.31 19.96
N SER A 45 8.45 27.30 19.46
CA SER A 45 9.01 26.14 18.75
C SER A 45 9.18 24.92 19.67
N GLU A 46 9.58 25.10 20.94
CA GLU A 46 9.64 24.01 21.92
C GLU A 46 8.24 23.41 22.17
N LEU A 47 7.21 24.24 22.29
CA LEU A 47 5.82 23.80 22.50
C LEU A 47 5.25 23.11 21.25
N GLN A 48 5.50 23.64 20.05
CA GLN A 48 5.01 23.03 18.82
C GLN A 48 5.66 21.67 18.57
N ASN A 49 6.97 21.55 18.76
CA ASN A 49 7.65 20.25 18.69
C ASN A 49 7.09 19.28 19.73
N ALA A 50 6.79 19.76 20.94
CA ALA A 50 6.19 18.92 21.97
C ALA A 50 4.79 18.41 21.57
N ALA A 51 3.99 19.27 20.94
CA ALA A 51 2.67 18.92 20.41
C ALA A 51 2.78 17.85 19.31
N ASP A 52 3.67 18.06 18.33
CA ASP A 52 3.82 17.18 17.17
C ASP A 52 4.28 15.77 17.58
N GLN A 53 5.29 15.69 18.45
CA GLN A 53 5.80 14.41 18.94
C GLN A 53 4.75 13.67 19.78
N ALA A 54 3.99 14.40 20.61
CA ALA A 54 2.90 13.81 21.38
C ALA A 54 1.76 13.32 20.47
N ALA A 55 1.34 14.11 19.48
CA ALA A 55 0.31 13.71 18.53
C ALA A 55 0.73 12.44 17.75
N LEU A 56 1.99 12.37 17.27
CA LEU A 56 2.52 11.18 16.62
C LEU A 56 2.53 9.96 17.55
N ALA A 57 2.97 10.13 18.80
CA ALA A 57 2.95 9.06 19.79
C ALA A 57 1.54 8.52 20.04
N GLY A 58 0.56 9.41 20.23
CA GLY A 58 -0.84 9.02 20.38
C GLY A 58 -1.40 8.33 19.13
N ALA A 59 -1.06 8.82 17.93
CA ALA A 59 -1.51 8.24 16.67
C ALA A 59 -1.04 6.79 16.51
N THR A 60 0.14 6.41 17.04
CA THR A 60 0.63 5.02 17.03
C THR A 60 -0.28 4.01 17.72
N GLN A 61 -1.16 4.46 18.61
CA GLN A 61 -2.05 3.60 19.37
C GLN A 61 -3.45 3.48 18.75
N LEU A 62 -3.75 4.26 17.71
CA LEU A 62 -5.04 4.27 17.01
C LEU A 62 -5.14 3.13 15.98
N ASP A 63 -5.13 1.89 16.48
CA ASP A 63 -5.17 0.67 15.66
C ASP A 63 -6.59 0.12 15.42
N GLY A 64 -7.62 0.83 15.89
CA GLY A 64 -9.02 0.44 15.77
C GLY A 64 -9.47 -0.68 16.72
N LYS A 65 -8.58 -1.20 17.57
CA LYS A 65 -8.92 -2.25 18.55
C LYS A 65 -9.51 -1.64 19.81
N SER A 66 -10.24 -2.45 20.58
CA SER A 66 -10.77 -2.05 21.89
C SER A 66 -9.68 -1.42 22.78
N GLY A 67 -9.98 -0.27 23.37
CA GLY A 67 -9.08 0.52 24.21
C GLY A 67 -8.00 1.32 23.47
N ALA A 68 -8.08 1.46 22.14
CA ALA A 68 -7.13 2.25 21.35
C ALA A 68 -7.02 3.71 21.84
N CYS A 69 -8.14 4.39 22.10
CA CYS A 69 -8.12 5.76 22.58
C CYS A 69 -7.51 5.90 23.98
N ASP A 70 -7.72 4.92 24.86
CA ASP A 70 -7.12 4.92 26.20
C ASP A 70 -5.61 4.68 26.13
N ARG A 71 -5.16 3.73 25.28
CA ARG A 71 -3.72 3.55 25.01
C ARG A 71 -3.10 4.81 24.41
N ALA A 72 -3.79 5.49 23.49
CA ALA A 72 -3.32 6.73 22.91
C ALA A 72 -3.15 7.84 23.95
N ARG A 73 -4.09 7.97 24.90
CA ARG A 73 -3.93 8.88 26.04
C ARG A 73 -2.72 8.53 26.90
N SER A 74 -2.55 7.24 27.21
CA SER A 74 -1.41 6.79 28.01
C SER A 74 -0.08 7.07 27.30
N ALA A 75 0.01 6.83 26.00
CA ALA A 75 1.21 7.12 25.21
C ALA A 75 1.58 8.61 25.19
N VAL A 76 0.60 9.51 25.37
CA VAL A 76 0.80 10.97 25.38
C VAL A 76 1.09 11.52 26.78
N ALA A 77 0.25 11.19 27.77
CA ALA A 77 0.18 11.95 29.02
C ALA A 77 0.38 11.11 30.29
N ASP A 78 0.45 9.78 30.21
CA ASP A 78 0.69 8.96 31.40
C ASP A 78 2.13 9.15 31.87
N PRO A 79 2.37 9.55 33.14
CA PRO A 79 3.72 9.80 33.64
C PRO A 79 4.61 8.56 33.64
N VAL A 80 4.04 7.36 33.63
CA VAL A 80 4.72 6.06 33.60
C VAL A 80 4.83 5.51 32.19
N ASN A 81 3.75 5.60 31.40
CA ASN A 81 3.63 4.88 30.12
C ASN A 81 3.78 5.76 28.87
N ARG A 82 4.03 7.07 29.01
CA ARG A 82 4.21 7.94 27.84
C ARG A 82 5.43 7.57 27.01
N PHE A 83 5.31 7.72 25.70
CA PHE A 83 6.37 7.40 24.75
C PHE A 83 7.34 8.55 24.55
N VAL A 84 6.91 9.79 24.81
CA VAL A 84 7.72 10.99 24.59
C VAL A 84 7.69 11.88 25.83
N VAL A 85 8.86 12.44 26.16
CA VAL A 85 9.03 13.46 27.19
C VAL A 85 9.65 14.70 26.56
N ASN A 86 8.92 15.80 26.56
CA ASN A 86 9.41 17.08 26.05
C ASN A 86 9.74 18.00 27.21
N HIS A 87 10.90 18.67 27.13
CA HIS A 87 11.33 19.63 28.14
C HIS A 87 11.37 21.02 27.53
N SER A 88 10.75 21.98 28.20
CA SER A 88 10.98 23.39 27.90
C SER A 88 12.23 23.85 28.65
N ARG A 89 13.16 24.50 27.94
CA ARG A 89 14.36 25.11 28.55
C ARG A 89 14.19 26.61 28.74
N LEU A 90 13.26 27.23 28.02
CA LEU A 90 13.12 28.68 27.99
C LEU A 90 11.98 29.23 28.85
N ALA A 91 10.97 28.42 29.15
CA ALA A 91 9.94 28.78 30.13
C ALA A 91 10.56 28.96 31.52
N ASN A 92 10.17 30.04 32.18
CA ASN A 92 10.56 30.40 33.54
C ASN A 92 9.35 30.93 34.32
N ASP A 93 8.19 30.32 34.06
CA ASP A 93 6.85 30.59 34.60
C ASP A 93 6.59 29.99 35.99
N GLY A 94 7.62 29.40 36.61
CA GLY A 94 7.50 28.71 37.90
C GLY A 94 6.84 27.33 37.82
N GLN A 95 6.52 26.84 36.62
CA GLN A 95 6.00 25.50 36.41
C GLN A 95 7.12 24.48 36.22
N ALA A 96 6.90 23.25 36.70
CA ALA A 96 7.86 22.17 36.54
C ALA A 96 8.14 21.85 35.05
N SER A 97 9.36 21.38 34.78
CA SER A 97 9.72 20.68 33.54
C SER A 97 9.73 19.20 33.87
N PRO A 98 9.13 18.30 33.07
CA PRO A 98 8.79 18.41 31.64
C PRO A 98 7.51 19.21 31.30
N ILE A 99 7.33 19.48 30.01
CA ILE A 99 6.07 19.94 29.44
C ILE A 99 5.04 18.82 29.66
N ASN A 100 3.96 19.15 30.35
CA ASN A 100 2.86 18.23 30.61
C ASN A 100 1.72 18.49 29.62
N PHE A 101 0.84 17.51 29.54
CA PHE A 101 -0.40 17.58 28.80
C PHE A 101 -1.47 17.27 29.83
N GLN A 102 -2.34 18.22 30.17
CA GLN A 102 -3.45 17.96 31.07
C GLN A 102 -4.38 16.93 30.43
N ALA A 103 -4.13 15.64 30.63
CA ALA A 103 -5.11 14.61 30.35
C ALA A 103 -6.28 14.83 31.30
N THR A 104 -7.20 15.71 30.93
CA THR A 104 -8.55 15.60 31.46
C THR A 104 -9.00 14.19 31.06
N PRO A 105 -9.34 13.32 32.01
CA PRO A 105 -9.70 11.94 31.70
C PRO A 105 -11.08 11.98 31.02
N GLY A 106 -11.08 12.26 29.72
CA GLY A 106 -12.19 11.88 28.87
C GLY A 106 -12.21 10.36 28.85
N THR A 107 -13.35 9.77 29.17
CA THR A 107 -13.56 8.33 28.98
C THR A 107 -13.94 8.06 27.53
N GLY A 108 -13.40 7.01 26.92
CA GLY A 108 -13.74 6.59 25.55
C GLY A 108 -13.16 7.48 24.44
N CYS A 109 -13.58 7.35 23.20
CA CYS A 109 -13.10 8.17 22.08
C CYS A 109 -14.00 9.40 21.94
N GLY A 110 -13.46 10.59 22.19
CA GLY A 110 -14.21 11.84 22.11
C GLY A 110 -13.28 13.05 22.00
N ALA A 111 -13.86 14.23 21.82
CA ALA A 111 -13.13 15.49 21.59
C ALA A 111 -13.02 16.40 22.83
N ALA A 112 -13.07 15.81 24.04
CA ALA A 112 -12.99 16.56 25.30
C ALA A 112 -11.55 16.62 25.84
N GLY A 113 -11.19 17.73 26.46
CA GLY A 113 -9.87 17.93 27.09
C GLY A 113 -8.75 18.26 26.08
N SER A 114 -7.51 18.01 26.50
CA SER A 114 -6.30 18.28 25.71
C SER A 114 -5.92 17.18 24.72
N ILE A 115 -6.56 16.00 24.80
CA ILE A 115 -6.33 14.88 23.89
C ILE A 115 -7.67 14.52 23.26
N ARG A 116 -7.82 14.84 21.98
CA ARG A 116 -9.09 14.79 21.23
C ARG A 116 -8.99 13.81 20.09
N PHE A 117 -10.03 13.00 19.87
CA PHE A 117 -10.05 11.98 18.83
C PHE A 117 -11.04 12.29 17.71
N TYR A 118 -10.61 12.06 16.47
CA TYR A 118 -11.37 12.38 15.27
C TYR A 118 -11.36 11.23 14.25
N LYS A 119 -12.43 11.13 13.47
CA LYS A 119 -12.56 10.17 12.36
C LYS A 119 -11.76 10.59 11.14
N ASP A 120 -11.69 11.89 10.88
CA ASP A 120 -11.08 12.43 9.68
C ASP A 120 -10.30 13.73 9.93
N LYS A 121 -9.63 14.23 8.88
CA LYS A 121 -8.89 15.49 8.89
C LYS A 121 -9.81 16.72 9.06
N ASN A 122 -11.10 16.58 8.79
CA ASN A 122 -12.09 17.65 8.97
C ASN A 122 -12.60 17.74 10.41
N LYS A 123 -12.00 16.97 11.34
CA LYS A 123 -12.29 16.96 12.77
C LYS A 123 -13.71 16.50 13.10
N VAL A 124 -14.25 15.55 12.33
CA VAL A 124 -15.46 14.82 12.73
C VAL A 124 -15.13 14.01 13.99
N VAL A 125 -15.88 14.23 15.08
CA VAL A 125 -15.60 13.62 16.38
C VAL A 125 -15.72 12.08 16.29
N ALA A 126 -14.69 11.38 16.77
CA ALA A 126 -14.76 9.92 16.94
C ALA A 126 -15.64 9.59 18.14
N THR A 127 -16.36 8.47 18.08
CA THR A 127 -17.25 7.99 19.15
C THR A 127 -16.88 6.60 19.67
N THR A 128 -16.02 5.88 18.95
CA THR A 128 -15.59 4.50 19.24
C THR A 128 -14.10 4.35 18.94
N ASP A 129 -13.46 3.32 19.50
CA ASP A 129 -12.05 3.00 19.22
C ASP A 129 -11.81 2.69 17.74
N ALA A 130 -12.79 2.01 17.10
CA ALA A 130 -12.73 1.66 15.68
C ALA A 130 -12.75 2.88 14.74
N ASP A 131 -13.44 3.95 15.14
CA ASP A 131 -13.62 5.16 14.32
C ASP A 131 -12.56 6.23 14.63
N ALA A 132 -11.69 6.03 15.63
CA ALA A 132 -10.68 7.00 16.01
C ALA A 132 -9.43 6.82 15.15
N HIS A 133 -9.28 7.64 14.11
CA HIS A 133 -8.14 7.56 13.16
C HIS A 133 -7.13 8.70 13.33
N PHE A 134 -7.54 9.78 14.00
CA PHE A 134 -6.72 10.94 14.28
C PHE A 134 -6.79 11.30 15.76
N VAL A 135 -5.67 11.77 16.30
CA VAL A 135 -5.56 12.37 17.62
C VAL A 135 -5.03 13.78 17.48
N GLU A 136 -5.64 14.72 18.20
CA GLU A 136 -5.13 16.07 18.39
C GLU A 136 -4.71 16.24 19.84
N VAL A 137 -3.50 16.74 20.03
CA VAL A 137 -2.91 17.00 21.34
C VAL A 137 -2.72 18.49 21.52
N LEU A 138 -3.16 19.02 22.64
CA LEU A 138 -2.97 20.40 23.08
C LEU A 138 -1.97 20.40 24.24
N VAL A 139 -0.94 21.22 24.11
CA VAL A 139 0.11 21.37 25.11
C VAL A 139 -0.33 22.35 26.20
N ASP A 140 0.03 22.06 27.46
CA ASP A 140 -0.23 22.97 28.56
C ASP A 140 0.49 24.31 28.33
N ALA A 141 -0.21 25.40 28.68
CA ALA A 141 0.32 26.73 28.38
C ALA A 141 1.55 27.06 29.23
N ARG A 142 2.59 27.62 28.60
CA ARG A 142 3.86 28.04 29.24
C ARG A 142 4.14 29.51 28.97
N ALA A 143 4.99 30.14 29.78
CA ALA A 143 5.38 31.54 29.60
C ALA A 143 6.88 31.79 29.79
N VAL A 144 7.37 32.81 29.07
CA VAL A 144 8.68 33.44 29.30
C VAL A 144 8.48 34.77 30.02
N ASN A 145 9.04 34.88 31.22
CA ASN A 145 9.28 36.11 31.95
C ASN A 145 10.55 36.77 31.42
N TYR A 146 10.41 38.01 30.96
CA TYR A 146 11.46 38.78 30.30
C TYR A 146 12.60 39.14 31.26
N ALA A 147 13.83 39.01 30.78
CA ALA A 147 15.04 39.18 31.59
C ALA A 147 15.68 40.56 31.42
N LEU A 148 15.56 41.20 30.26
CA LEU A 148 16.29 42.42 29.91
C LEU A 148 15.41 43.67 29.75
N THR A 149 14.07 43.49 29.72
CA THR A 149 13.11 44.59 29.91
C THR A 149 12.30 44.49 31.22
N PRO A 150 12.91 44.22 32.40
CA PRO A 150 12.17 43.99 33.64
C PRO A 150 11.76 45.29 34.34
N LEU A 151 11.69 46.44 33.64
CA LEU A 151 11.51 47.78 34.24
C LEU A 151 10.26 47.89 35.13
N VAL A 152 9.37 46.91 35.00
CA VAL A 152 8.49 46.38 36.03
C VAL A 152 8.33 44.91 35.68
N GLY A 153 8.33 43.97 36.63
CA GLY A 153 8.11 42.52 36.40
C GLY A 153 6.72 42.14 35.87
N ALA A 154 6.17 42.99 34.99
CA ALA A 154 4.81 43.01 34.47
C ALA A 154 4.73 42.61 32.98
N PHE A 155 5.87 42.41 32.30
CA PHE A 155 5.89 41.98 30.90
C PHE A 155 6.40 40.54 30.80
N SER A 156 5.51 39.66 30.37
CA SER A 156 5.81 38.28 29.96
C SER A 156 5.33 38.08 28.53
N SER A 157 5.67 36.93 27.94
CA SER A 157 5.08 36.48 26.69
C SER A 157 3.56 36.28 26.73
N GLY A 158 2.95 36.32 27.92
CA GLY A 158 1.66 35.71 28.17
C GLY A 158 1.74 34.18 28.15
N LEU A 159 0.61 33.54 28.39
CA LEU A 159 0.47 32.09 28.27
C LEU A 159 0.47 31.71 26.78
N MET A 160 1.43 30.88 26.37
CA MET A 160 1.57 30.33 25.03
C MET A 160 1.22 28.85 25.06
N ASN A 161 0.43 28.38 24.11
CA ASN A 161 0.11 26.97 23.94
C ASN A 161 0.38 26.53 22.50
N ALA A 162 0.41 25.22 22.28
CA ALA A 162 0.56 24.64 20.96
C ALA A 162 -0.43 23.48 20.80
N ALA A 163 -0.78 23.18 19.56
CA ALA A 163 -1.62 22.04 19.23
C ALA A 163 -1.12 21.35 17.96
N ALA A 164 -1.25 20.04 17.92
CA ALA A 164 -0.89 19.24 16.76
C ALA A 164 -1.90 18.11 16.57
N MET A 165 -2.15 17.75 15.31
CA MET A 165 -3.04 16.65 14.95
C MET A 165 -2.29 15.65 14.07
N ALA A 166 -2.35 14.38 14.45
CA ALA A 166 -1.73 13.28 13.71
C ALA A 166 -2.74 12.14 13.53
N GLY A 167 -2.51 11.31 12.52
CA GLY A 167 -3.28 10.09 12.30
C GLY A 167 -2.40 9.05 11.60
N LEU A 168 -2.76 7.78 11.77
CA LEU A 168 -2.11 6.68 11.06
C LEU A 168 -3.06 6.11 10.02
N GLY A 169 -2.57 5.99 8.79
CA GLY A 169 -3.25 5.28 7.71
C GLY A 169 -2.49 3.99 7.40
N SER A 170 -3.22 2.89 7.25
CA SER A 170 -2.69 1.67 6.64
C SER A 170 -3.00 1.68 5.14
N SER A 171 -2.05 1.21 4.36
CA SER A 171 -2.20 1.05 2.91
C SER A 171 -1.56 -0.25 2.47
N VAL A 172 -2.22 -0.97 1.57
CA VAL A 172 -1.64 -2.14 0.91
C VAL A 172 -1.22 -1.72 -0.49
N CYS A 173 0.04 -2.01 -0.81
CA CYS A 173 0.62 -1.69 -2.11
C CYS A 173 0.55 -2.91 -3.02
N LYS A 174 0.45 -2.67 -4.34
CA LYS A 174 0.34 -3.75 -5.36
C LYS A 174 -0.78 -4.76 -5.06
N VAL A 175 -1.94 -4.26 -4.64
CA VAL A 175 -3.11 -5.09 -4.36
C VAL A 175 -3.57 -5.76 -5.66
N PRO A 176 -3.67 -7.10 -5.71
CA PRO A 176 -4.26 -7.77 -6.86
C PRO A 176 -5.74 -7.33 -7.00
N PRO A 177 -6.21 -6.97 -8.20
CA PRO A 177 -7.55 -6.42 -8.38
C PRO A 177 -8.67 -7.46 -8.24
N VAL A 178 -8.34 -8.71 -7.93
CA VAL A 178 -9.28 -9.82 -7.73
C VAL A 178 -9.22 -10.24 -6.27
N PHE A 179 -10.39 -10.43 -5.64
CA PHE A 179 -10.50 -10.96 -4.29
C PHE A 179 -11.43 -12.16 -4.24
N MET A 180 -11.29 -12.96 -3.19
CA MET A 180 -12.23 -14.02 -2.82
C MET A 180 -12.54 -13.86 -1.33
N CYS A 181 -13.83 -13.83 -0.98
CA CYS A 181 -14.27 -13.87 0.41
C CYS A 181 -13.82 -15.19 1.05
N ASN A 182 -13.38 -15.13 2.30
CA ASN A 182 -12.84 -16.29 3.00
C ASN A 182 -13.88 -17.44 3.02
N PRO A 183 -13.59 -18.60 2.39
CA PRO A 183 -14.54 -19.69 2.29
C PRO A 183 -14.79 -20.41 3.63
N PHE A 184 -13.96 -20.18 4.65
CA PHE A 184 -14.16 -20.77 5.98
C PHE A 184 -15.13 -19.98 6.85
N GLU A 185 -15.54 -18.78 6.42
CA GLU A 185 -16.53 -18.00 7.12
C GLU A 185 -17.91 -18.68 7.05
N PRO A 186 -18.72 -18.62 8.12
CA PRO A 186 -20.07 -19.16 8.11
C PRO A 186 -20.96 -18.37 7.14
N THR A 187 -21.80 -19.07 6.38
CA THR A 187 -22.74 -18.45 5.43
C THR A 187 -23.93 -17.73 6.12
N SER A 188 -24.04 -17.85 7.44
CA SER A 188 -25.03 -17.18 8.28
C SER A 188 -24.37 -16.64 9.55
N PRO A 189 -24.73 -15.43 10.03
CA PRO A 189 -24.25 -14.88 11.30
C PRO A 189 -24.50 -15.77 12.53
N SER A 190 -25.47 -16.69 12.45
CA SER A 190 -25.78 -17.67 13.49
C SER A 190 -24.99 -18.98 13.40
N GLY A 191 -24.19 -19.16 12.34
CA GLY A 191 -23.57 -20.44 11.97
C GLY A 191 -22.13 -20.64 12.43
N GLY A 192 -21.50 -19.68 13.10
CA GLY A 192 -20.11 -19.80 13.55
C GLY A 192 -19.41 -18.45 13.74
N ASN A 193 -18.08 -18.46 13.84
CA ASN A 193 -17.28 -17.26 13.96
C ASN A 193 -17.06 -16.60 12.57
N PRO A 194 -17.60 -15.38 12.32
CA PRO A 194 -17.35 -14.66 11.08
C PRO A 194 -15.91 -14.16 10.92
N ASN A 195 -15.08 -14.24 11.98
CA ASN A 195 -13.65 -13.93 11.95
C ASN A 195 -12.82 -15.21 11.97
N THR A 196 -13.24 -16.24 11.25
CA THR A 196 -12.45 -17.47 11.14
C THR A 196 -11.24 -17.17 10.25
N ASP A 197 -10.04 -17.53 10.69
CA ASP A 197 -8.83 -17.28 9.89
C ASP A 197 -8.83 -18.11 8.60
N PHE A 198 -8.27 -17.54 7.53
CA PHE A 198 -8.09 -18.26 6.27
C PHE A 198 -6.89 -19.22 6.36
N ASP A 199 -7.15 -20.52 6.42
CA ASP A 199 -6.11 -21.55 6.32
C ASP A 199 -5.89 -21.99 4.87
N ALA A 200 -4.94 -21.32 4.20
CA ALA A 200 -4.53 -21.66 2.84
C ALA A 200 -3.91 -23.06 2.74
N ASP A 201 -3.29 -23.55 3.83
CA ASP A 201 -2.58 -24.83 3.84
C ASP A 201 -3.56 -26.01 3.84
N ALA A 202 -4.72 -25.84 4.49
CA ALA A 202 -5.83 -26.80 4.43
C ALA A 202 -6.43 -26.95 3.02
N LEU A 203 -6.24 -25.97 2.14
CA LEU A 203 -6.77 -25.98 0.76
C LEU A 203 -5.74 -26.40 -0.30
N ARG A 204 -4.54 -26.85 0.10
CA ARG A 204 -3.53 -27.32 -0.84
C ARG A 204 -4.07 -28.51 -1.66
N GLY A 205 -4.14 -28.33 -2.97
CA GLY A 205 -4.63 -29.35 -3.92
C GLY A 205 -6.13 -29.29 -4.19
N ALA A 206 -6.89 -28.45 -3.48
CA ALA A 206 -8.28 -28.18 -3.78
C ALA A 206 -8.41 -27.25 -5.00
N GLY A 207 -9.42 -27.50 -5.83
CA GLY A 207 -9.83 -26.57 -6.88
C GLY A 207 -10.82 -25.54 -6.36
N LEU A 208 -10.72 -24.31 -6.84
CA LEU A 208 -11.74 -23.29 -6.61
C LEU A 208 -12.73 -23.32 -7.77
N VAL A 209 -14.00 -23.58 -7.48
CA VAL A 209 -15.08 -23.41 -8.47
C VAL A 209 -15.54 -21.96 -8.40
N LEU A 210 -15.29 -21.21 -9.47
CA LEU A 210 -15.72 -19.83 -9.58
C LEU A 210 -17.21 -19.79 -9.94
N LEU A 211 -18.05 -19.61 -8.92
CA LEU A 211 -19.49 -19.42 -9.06
C LEU A 211 -19.81 -17.93 -8.96
N SER A 212 -20.62 -17.41 -9.89
CA SER A 212 -21.12 -16.04 -9.80
C SER A 212 -22.25 -15.94 -8.76
N GLY A 213 -22.07 -15.12 -7.72
CA GLY A 213 -23.08 -14.88 -6.68
C GLY A 213 -22.90 -13.50 -6.01
N SER A 214 -23.54 -13.27 -4.86
CA SER A 214 -23.37 -12.03 -4.07
C SER A 214 -21.90 -11.83 -3.68
N PRO A 215 -21.28 -10.65 -3.86
CA PRO A 215 -19.83 -10.48 -3.73
C PRO A 215 -19.30 -10.64 -2.31
N ASN A 216 -20.19 -10.61 -1.31
CA ASN A 216 -19.83 -10.50 0.11
C ASN A 216 -20.20 -11.77 0.89
N THR A 217 -20.28 -12.92 0.23
CA THR A 217 -20.56 -14.20 0.88
C THR A 217 -19.33 -15.11 0.84
N PRO A 218 -19.12 -15.96 1.86
CA PRO A 218 -17.98 -16.86 1.93
C PRO A 218 -17.76 -17.64 0.62
N GLY A 219 -16.53 -17.63 0.11
CA GLY A 219 -16.13 -18.32 -1.12
C GLY A 219 -16.46 -17.60 -2.44
N ASN A 220 -17.26 -16.53 -2.42
CA ASN A 220 -17.51 -15.78 -3.65
C ASN A 220 -16.30 -14.90 -3.99
N PHE A 221 -16.06 -14.75 -5.29
CA PHE A 221 -15.01 -13.88 -5.81
C PHE A 221 -15.60 -12.59 -6.39
N GLY A 222 -14.78 -11.56 -6.43
CA GLY A 222 -15.12 -10.29 -7.03
C GLY A 222 -13.86 -9.49 -7.36
N PHE A 223 -14.07 -8.22 -7.64
CA PHE A 223 -12.99 -7.32 -7.98
C PHE A 223 -12.89 -6.16 -7.01
N LEU A 224 -11.64 -5.85 -6.62
CA LEU A 224 -11.34 -4.72 -5.77
C LEU A 224 -11.32 -3.47 -6.62
N ASP A 225 -12.04 -2.45 -6.17
CA ASP A 225 -11.86 -1.14 -6.73
C ASP A 225 -10.68 -0.43 -6.11
N LEU A 226 -9.66 -0.21 -6.92
CA LEU A 226 -8.47 0.50 -6.48
C LEU A 226 -8.71 2.00 -6.58
N THR A 227 -8.75 2.64 -5.41
CA THR A 227 -8.88 4.09 -5.28
C THR A 227 -7.91 4.84 -6.21
N GLY A 228 -8.45 5.74 -7.05
CA GLY A 228 -7.67 6.54 -8.00
C GLY A 228 -7.84 6.18 -9.48
N LEU A 229 -8.53 5.08 -9.83
CA LEU A 229 -8.77 4.69 -11.24
C LEU A 229 -10.09 5.19 -11.85
N GLY A 230 -11.01 5.72 -11.03
CA GLY A 230 -12.31 6.22 -11.46
C GLY A 230 -13.45 5.84 -10.51
N ASN A 231 -14.68 5.80 -11.03
CA ASN A 231 -15.86 5.39 -10.26
C ASN A 231 -15.71 3.93 -9.80
N PRO A 232 -15.83 3.66 -8.48
CA PRO A 232 -15.49 2.37 -7.93
C PRO A 232 -16.44 1.22 -8.29
N ASN A 233 -17.58 1.55 -8.87
CA ASN A 233 -18.62 0.61 -9.26
C ASN A 233 -18.68 0.40 -10.78
N ALA A 234 -17.81 1.06 -11.54
CA ALA A 234 -17.80 0.98 -13.00
C ALA A 234 -16.90 -0.16 -13.48
N ALA A 235 -17.46 -1.05 -14.30
CA ALA A 235 -16.73 -2.19 -14.87
C ALA A 235 -15.45 -1.75 -15.63
N GLY A 236 -15.47 -0.57 -16.24
CA GLY A 236 -14.30 0.01 -16.91
C GLY A 236 -13.13 0.36 -15.99
N THR A 237 -13.38 0.66 -14.70
CA THR A 237 -12.33 0.94 -13.71
C THR A 237 -11.55 -0.32 -13.37
N VAL A 238 -12.27 -1.41 -13.10
CA VAL A 238 -11.67 -2.72 -12.82
C VAL A 238 -10.94 -3.30 -14.04
N SER A 239 -11.48 -3.12 -15.25
CA SER A 239 -10.78 -3.53 -16.47
C SER A 239 -9.43 -2.84 -16.62
N LYS A 240 -9.27 -1.58 -16.18
CA LYS A 240 -7.96 -0.89 -16.16
C LYS A 240 -7.02 -1.57 -15.18
N ALA A 241 -7.51 -1.86 -13.98
CA ALA A 241 -6.76 -2.50 -12.91
C ALA A 241 -6.17 -3.88 -13.33
N ILE A 242 -6.88 -4.59 -14.21
CA ILE A 242 -6.48 -5.92 -14.69
C ILE A 242 -5.68 -5.86 -16.00
N GLY A 243 -6.10 -5.02 -16.93
CA GLY A 243 -5.54 -4.98 -18.28
C GLY A 243 -4.24 -4.19 -18.39
N TRP A 244 -4.08 -3.10 -17.62
CA TRP A 244 -2.95 -2.20 -17.81
C TRP A 244 -1.62 -2.79 -17.35
N ASP A 245 -0.56 -2.55 -18.14
CA ASP A 245 0.83 -2.95 -17.85
C ASP A 245 1.38 -2.28 -16.59
N SER A 246 0.98 -1.04 -16.37
CA SER A 246 1.31 -0.27 -15.19
C SER A 246 0.06 0.40 -14.65
N LEU A 247 -0.22 0.19 -13.36
CA LEU A 247 -1.27 0.91 -12.67
C LEU A 247 -0.73 2.25 -12.17
N PRO A 248 -1.43 3.37 -12.37
CA PRO A 248 -1.05 4.67 -11.82
C PRO A 248 -1.32 4.78 -10.31
N ILE A 249 -1.32 3.66 -9.59
CA ILE A 249 -1.56 3.60 -8.16
C ILE A 249 -0.55 2.64 -7.56
N ASP A 250 0.22 3.13 -6.60
CA ASP A 250 1.19 2.31 -5.88
C ASP A 250 0.55 1.61 -4.67
N CYS A 251 -0.38 2.29 -3.97
CA CYS A 251 -0.99 1.77 -2.75
C CYS A 251 -2.46 2.21 -2.60
N SER A 252 -3.31 1.28 -2.16
CA SER A 252 -4.70 1.57 -1.77
C SER A 252 -4.80 1.62 -0.25
N ARG A 253 -5.63 2.52 0.28
CA ARG A 253 -5.92 2.61 1.72
C ARG A 253 -6.73 1.39 2.16
N THR A 254 -6.53 0.93 3.39
CA THR A 254 -7.29 -0.18 4.00
C THR A 254 -8.35 0.28 4.98
N ASP A 255 -8.77 1.54 4.92
CA ASP A 255 -9.78 2.17 5.79
C ASP A 255 -11.24 1.78 5.43
N GLY A 256 -11.44 0.62 4.81
CA GLY A 256 -12.77 0.13 4.43
C GLY A 256 -13.43 0.87 3.26
N THR A 257 -12.72 1.80 2.61
CA THR A 257 -13.24 2.55 1.45
C THR A 257 -13.02 1.85 0.11
N THR A 258 -12.31 0.72 0.08
CA THR A 258 -12.12 -0.10 -1.12
C THR A 258 -13.48 -0.68 -1.54
N GLY A 259 -14.04 -0.15 -2.62
CA GLY A 259 -15.30 -0.64 -3.19
C GLY A 259 -15.15 -2.08 -3.67
N LEU A 260 -16.21 -2.88 -3.52
CA LEU A 260 -16.27 -4.24 -4.05
C LEU A 260 -17.19 -4.23 -5.26
N THR A 261 -16.65 -4.64 -6.42
CA THR A 261 -17.46 -4.80 -7.63
C THR A 261 -17.84 -6.28 -7.81
N PRO A 262 -19.14 -6.63 -7.75
CA PRO A 262 -19.57 -8.00 -7.92
C PRO A 262 -19.47 -8.58 -9.33
N GLY A 263 -19.16 -9.87 -9.35
CA GLY A 263 -19.61 -10.82 -10.36
C GLY A 263 -18.80 -10.88 -11.64
N GLN A 264 -19.24 -11.79 -12.51
CA GLN A 264 -18.72 -11.97 -13.87
C GLN A 264 -19.08 -10.75 -14.72
N LYS A 265 -18.09 -10.06 -15.30
CA LYS A 265 -18.31 -8.98 -16.28
C LYS A 265 -17.49 -9.22 -17.54
N ASP A 266 -18.15 -9.29 -18.69
CA ASP A 266 -17.52 -9.61 -19.97
C ASP A 266 -16.36 -8.67 -20.33
N VAL A 267 -16.49 -7.38 -20.02
CA VAL A 267 -15.45 -6.36 -20.24
C VAL A 267 -14.18 -6.60 -19.42
N ILE A 268 -14.28 -7.33 -18.30
CA ILE A 268 -13.12 -7.70 -17.48
C ILE A 268 -12.38 -8.87 -18.12
N PHE A 269 -13.10 -9.87 -18.64
CA PHE A 269 -12.45 -11.01 -19.34
C PHE A 269 -11.78 -10.56 -20.63
N GLY A 270 -12.33 -9.58 -21.34
CA GLY A 270 -11.63 -8.92 -22.42
C GLY A 270 -10.24 -8.43 -21.97
N ALA A 271 -10.20 -7.56 -20.96
CA ALA A 271 -8.96 -7.04 -20.41
C ALA A 271 -8.00 -8.15 -19.94
N PHE A 272 -8.52 -9.20 -19.29
CA PHE A 272 -7.74 -10.37 -18.86
C PHE A 272 -7.15 -11.15 -20.05
N ASN A 273 -7.94 -11.36 -21.11
CA ASN A 273 -7.55 -12.09 -22.30
C ASN A 273 -6.41 -11.40 -23.07
N THR A 274 -6.25 -10.07 -22.94
CA THR A 274 -5.09 -9.35 -23.50
C THR A 274 -3.76 -9.94 -23.02
N ARG A 275 -3.69 -10.38 -21.75
CA ARG A 275 -2.50 -11.03 -21.18
C ARG A 275 -2.17 -12.36 -21.82
N PHE A 276 -3.17 -13.03 -22.38
CA PHE A 276 -3.04 -14.26 -23.13
C PHE A 276 -2.97 -14.03 -24.64
N ASP A 277 -2.75 -12.80 -25.10
CA ASP A 277 -2.71 -12.48 -26.53
C ASP A 277 -3.99 -12.94 -27.26
N VAL A 278 -5.14 -12.82 -26.58
CA VAL A 278 -6.48 -13.05 -27.13
C VAL A 278 -7.25 -11.73 -27.03
N VAL A 279 -7.40 -11.05 -28.16
CA VAL A 279 -8.10 -9.76 -28.30
C VAL A 279 -9.22 -9.89 -29.33
N ASP A 280 -10.32 -10.51 -28.91
CA ASP A 280 -11.52 -10.59 -29.74
C ASP A 280 -12.13 -9.17 -29.92
N ASN A 281 -12.38 -8.76 -31.17
CA ASN A 281 -12.83 -7.42 -31.57
C ASN A 281 -11.84 -6.23 -31.44
N GLY A 282 -10.52 -6.46 -31.36
CA GLY A 282 -9.53 -5.39 -31.53
C GLY A 282 -9.54 -4.29 -30.45
N ALA A 283 -9.39 -3.01 -30.83
CA ALA A 283 -9.08 -1.86 -29.96
C ALA A 283 -10.02 -1.56 -28.76
N ASN A 284 -11.11 -2.32 -28.59
CA ASN A 284 -12.06 -2.15 -27.48
C ASN A 284 -11.75 -3.02 -26.24
N VAL A 285 -10.69 -3.83 -26.30
CA VAL A 285 -10.33 -4.77 -25.21
C VAL A 285 -9.41 -4.12 -24.17
N CYS A 286 -8.53 -3.20 -24.58
CA CYS A 286 -7.70 -2.44 -23.67
C CYS A 286 -8.39 -1.13 -23.27
N PRO A 287 -8.65 -0.88 -21.98
CA PRO A 287 -9.27 0.37 -21.53
C PRO A 287 -8.41 1.59 -21.88
N SER A 288 -9.07 2.67 -22.32
CA SER A 288 -8.41 3.95 -22.65
C SER A 288 -7.63 4.52 -21.48
N GLY A 289 -6.42 5.03 -21.73
CA GLY A 289 -5.57 5.70 -20.74
C GLY A 289 -4.36 4.89 -20.28
N GLY A 290 -4.18 3.67 -20.78
CA GLY A 290 -3.00 2.84 -20.53
C GLY A 290 -2.74 1.87 -21.68
N THR A 291 -1.71 1.03 -21.52
CA THR A 291 -1.35 -0.03 -22.47
C THR A 291 -1.67 -1.38 -21.86
N CYS A 292 -2.11 -2.31 -22.70
CA CYS A 292 -2.34 -3.70 -22.31
C CYS A 292 -1.52 -4.57 -23.26
N SER A 293 -0.42 -5.13 -22.77
CA SER A 293 0.39 -6.08 -23.52
C SER A 293 0.09 -7.51 -23.11
N ALA A 294 0.30 -8.43 -24.04
CA ALA A 294 0.42 -9.84 -23.69
C ALA A 294 1.50 -10.05 -22.62
N ALA A 295 1.37 -11.13 -21.86
CA ALA A 295 2.43 -11.55 -20.94
C ALA A 295 3.72 -11.84 -21.74
N THR A 296 4.87 -11.62 -21.11
CA THR A 296 6.20 -11.80 -21.73
C THR A 296 6.37 -13.17 -22.36
N ILE A 297 5.82 -14.21 -21.73
CA ILE A 297 5.72 -15.55 -22.28
C ILE A 297 4.24 -15.92 -22.33
N THR A 298 3.73 -16.10 -23.54
CA THR A 298 2.41 -16.68 -23.80
C THR A 298 2.60 -17.99 -24.55
N ARG A 299 2.36 -19.11 -23.88
CA ARG A 299 2.35 -20.45 -24.48
C ARG A 299 0.91 -20.91 -24.59
N LYS A 300 0.44 -21.10 -25.81
CA LYS A 300 -0.94 -21.52 -26.10
C LYS A 300 -0.91 -22.87 -26.77
N ASP A 301 -1.86 -23.73 -26.43
CA ASP A 301 -2.10 -24.99 -27.14
C ASP A 301 -2.95 -24.76 -28.40
N LEU A 302 -2.72 -23.63 -29.06
CA LEU A 302 -3.49 -23.15 -30.21
C LEU A 302 -2.52 -22.63 -31.26
N VAL A 303 -2.86 -22.84 -32.51
CA VAL A 303 -2.17 -22.29 -33.67
C VAL A 303 -3.00 -21.20 -34.31
N GLN A 304 -2.35 -20.16 -34.83
CA GLN A 304 -3.01 -19.09 -35.54
C GLN A 304 -3.26 -19.53 -36.98
N LYS A 305 -4.53 -19.80 -37.35
CA LYS A 305 -4.89 -20.19 -38.73
C LYS A 305 -5.32 -19.02 -39.61
N SER A 306 -5.46 -17.83 -39.03
CA SER A 306 -5.85 -16.60 -39.71
C SER A 306 -5.36 -15.39 -38.90
N ASN A 307 -5.34 -14.20 -39.51
CA ASN A 307 -4.80 -12.97 -38.91
C ASN A 307 -5.58 -12.44 -37.70
N GLY A 308 -6.68 -13.07 -37.29
CA GLY A 308 -7.43 -12.65 -36.12
C GLY A 308 -6.79 -13.13 -34.82
N CYS A 309 -6.67 -12.24 -33.85
CA CYS A 309 -6.19 -12.55 -32.51
C CYS A 309 -7.33 -12.97 -31.57
N ARG A 310 -8.20 -13.89 -32.03
CA ARG A 310 -9.40 -14.36 -31.28
C ARG A 310 -9.52 -15.87 -31.32
N LEU A 311 -10.29 -16.48 -30.42
CA LEU A 311 -10.55 -17.91 -30.47
C LEU A 311 -11.54 -18.26 -31.61
N GLY A 312 -11.34 -19.41 -32.26
CA GLY A 312 -12.28 -19.97 -33.24
C GLY A 312 -11.89 -19.75 -34.72
N ASN A 313 -12.86 -19.92 -35.62
CA ASN A 313 -12.64 -20.09 -37.07
C ASN A 313 -11.84 -18.98 -37.76
N ASN A 314 -11.74 -17.79 -37.15
CA ASN A 314 -11.05 -16.64 -37.70
C ASN A 314 -9.87 -16.18 -36.83
N GLY A 315 -9.21 -17.09 -36.11
CA GLY A 315 -8.00 -16.79 -35.33
C GLY A 315 -7.29 -18.02 -34.79
N TRP A 316 -7.10 -18.07 -33.47
CA TRP A 316 -6.50 -19.17 -32.71
C TRP A 316 -7.42 -20.39 -32.68
N GLN A 317 -6.88 -21.55 -33.06
CA GLN A 317 -7.60 -22.81 -33.12
C GLN A 317 -6.73 -23.96 -32.62
N GLU A 318 -7.37 -25.07 -32.26
CA GLU A 318 -6.67 -26.32 -31.97
C GLU A 318 -5.79 -26.72 -33.16
N PRO A 319 -4.53 -27.13 -32.90
CA PRO A 319 -3.63 -27.61 -33.94
C PRO A 319 -4.16 -28.89 -34.62
N PRO A 320 -3.68 -29.22 -35.83
CA PRO A 320 -4.09 -30.44 -36.53
C PRO A 320 -3.80 -31.73 -35.75
N VAL A 321 -2.74 -31.72 -34.93
CA VAL A 321 -2.37 -32.83 -34.04
C VAL A 321 -2.20 -32.29 -32.61
N PRO A 322 -3.28 -32.17 -31.83
CA PRO A 322 -3.21 -31.67 -30.45
C PRO A 322 -2.57 -32.67 -29.50
N TYR A 323 -2.10 -32.17 -28.35
CA TYR A 323 -1.61 -33.03 -27.27
C TYR A 323 -2.78 -33.72 -26.56
N LEU A 324 -3.07 -34.95 -26.97
CA LEU A 324 -4.15 -35.78 -26.44
C LEU A 324 -3.65 -37.22 -26.25
N PRO A 325 -2.83 -37.49 -25.21
CA PRO A 325 -2.41 -38.85 -24.89
C PRO A 325 -3.62 -39.71 -24.52
N SER A 326 -3.47 -41.04 -24.57
CA SER A 326 -4.53 -41.97 -24.15
C SER A 326 -4.18 -42.64 -22.83
N ALA A 327 -5.17 -43.25 -22.16
CA ALA A 327 -4.90 -44.01 -20.94
C ALA A 327 -3.88 -45.14 -21.15
N ALA A 328 -3.81 -45.70 -22.37
CA ALA A 328 -2.84 -46.73 -22.76
C ALA A 328 -1.44 -46.16 -23.03
N ASN A 329 -1.36 -44.93 -23.58
CA ASN A 329 -0.12 -44.27 -23.96
C ASN A 329 -0.11 -42.84 -23.42
N ARG A 330 0.41 -42.68 -22.19
CA ARG A 330 0.35 -41.43 -21.42
C ARG A 330 1.47 -40.42 -21.73
N TYR A 331 2.49 -40.86 -22.45
CA TYR A 331 3.67 -40.07 -22.79
C TYR A 331 3.95 -40.19 -24.28
N TYR A 332 4.40 -39.10 -24.90
CA TYR A 332 4.87 -39.08 -26.28
C TYR A 332 6.37 -39.44 -26.37
N PRO A 333 6.82 -40.01 -27.51
CA PRO A 333 6.07 -40.22 -28.74
C PRO A 333 5.12 -41.43 -28.67
N ILE A 334 3.94 -41.31 -29.28
CA ILE A 334 2.96 -42.40 -29.41
C ILE A 334 3.08 -42.97 -30.81
N GLY A 335 3.48 -44.24 -30.94
CA GLY A 335 3.70 -44.85 -32.26
C GLY A 335 4.78 -44.15 -33.09
N GLY A 336 5.74 -43.48 -32.43
CA GLY A 336 6.81 -42.71 -33.09
C GLY A 336 6.41 -41.29 -33.53
N ALA A 337 5.15 -40.88 -33.32
CA ALA A 337 4.67 -39.54 -33.65
C ALA A 337 4.64 -38.63 -32.41
N TYR A 338 4.83 -37.33 -32.63
CA TYR A 338 4.69 -36.27 -31.64
C TYR A 338 3.49 -35.36 -31.96
N PRO A 339 2.93 -34.64 -30.97
CA PRO A 339 1.91 -33.63 -31.25
C PRO A 339 2.52 -32.46 -32.03
N SER A 340 1.66 -31.57 -32.49
CA SER A 340 2.08 -30.24 -32.94
C SER A 340 2.67 -29.45 -31.77
N THR A 341 3.31 -28.33 -32.09
CA THR A 341 3.76 -27.34 -31.11
C THR A 341 2.61 -26.98 -30.16
N MET A 342 2.88 -27.01 -28.85
CA MET A 342 1.84 -26.96 -27.81
C MET A 342 2.18 -26.00 -26.68
N GLY A 343 1.14 -25.60 -25.93
CA GLY A 343 1.29 -24.91 -24.65
C GLY A 343 1.90 -25.82 -23.58
N TYR A 344 1.96 -25.36 -22.33
CA TYR A 344 2.28 -26.29 -21.25
C TYR A 344 1.13 -27.31 -21.13
N PRO A 345 1.38 -28.61 -21.36
CA PRO A 345 0.31 -29.60 -21.34
C PRO A 345 -0.28 -29.70 -19.94
N ARG A 346 -1.54 -30.13 -19.81
CA ARG A 346 -2.14 -30.45 -18.51
C ARG A 346 -1.38 -31.59 -17.83
N ASP A 347 -1.64 -31.79 -16.54
CA ASP A 347 -1.10 -32.97 -15.85
C ASP A 347 -1.59 -34.22 -16.58
N ILE A 348 -0.74 -35.24 -16.67
CA ILE A 348 -0.97 -36.41 -17.52
C ILE A 348 -2.28 -37.10 -17.15
N CYS A 349 -2.59 -37.17 -15.86
CA CYS A 349 -3.86 -37.71 -15.40
C CYS A 349 -5.09 -36.91 -15.88
N HIS A 350 -4.95 -35.61 -16.17
CA HIS A 350 -5.98 -34.77 -16.80
C HIS A 350 -5.89 -34.72 -18.33
N ALA A 351 -4.74 -35.09 -18.91
CA ALA A 351 -4.51 -35.01 -20.34
C ALA A 351 -5.20 -36.13 -21.13
N VAL A 352 -5.49 -37.27 -20.48
CA VAL A 352 -5.99 -38.49 -21.16
C VAL A 352 -7.47 -38.42 -21.56
N SER A 353 -8.28 -37.58 -20.92
CA SER A 353 -9.69 -37.39 -21.24
C SER A 353 -10.24 -36.10 -20.64
N SER A 354 -11.45 -35.68 -21.01
CA SER A 354 -12.11 -34.52 -20.41
C SER A 354 -12.40 -34.69 -18.91
N ALA A 355 -12.62 -35.92 -18.45
CA ALA A 355 -12.85 -36.22 -17.04
C ALA A 355 -11.54 -36.41 -16.25
N GLY A 356 -10.45 -36.72 -16.95
CA GLY A 356 -9.19 -37.14 -16.33
C GLY A 356 -9.32 -38.46 -15.55
N ASP A 357 -8.24 -38.88 -14.90
CA ASP A 357 -8.19 -40.03 -13.99
C ASP A 357 -7.29 -39.79 -12.77
N CYS A 358 -7.12 -38.52 -12.39
CA CYS A 358 -6.33 -38.14 -11.23
C CYS A 358 -6.92 -38.74 -9.95
N ALA A 359 -6.09 -39.47 -9.21
CA ALA A 359 -6.49 -40.06 -7.94
C ALA A 359 -6.67 -38.99 -6.85
N GLY A 360 -7.61 -39.19 -5.93
CA GLY A 360 -7.73 -38.37 -4.71
C GLY A 360 -8.48 -37.05 -4.84
N GLY A 361 -9.18 -36.79 -5.95
CA GLY A 361 -10.01 -35.58 -6.12
C GLY A 361 -9.23 -34.27 -6.22
N ILE A 362 -7.92 -34.35 -6.45
CA ILE A 362 -7.02 -33.21 -6.63
C ILE A 362 -7.00 -32.75 -8.10
N VAL A 363 -6.74 -31.45 -8.33
CA VAL A 363 -6.73 -30.82 -9.67
C VAL A 363 -5.45 -31.15 -10.47
N GLY A 364 -4.73 -32.21 -10.13
CA GLY A 364 -3.53 -32.66 -10.83
C GLY A 364 -2.52 -33.35 -9.91
N ASP A 365 -1.54 -34.02 -10.50
CA ASP A 365 -0.51 -34.81 -9.83
C ASP A 365 0.92 -34.25 -10.03
N LYS A 366 1.04 -33.06 -10.64
CA LYS A 366 2.29 -32.41 -11.07
C LYS A 366 3.08 -33.18 -12.13
N ALA A 367 2.57 -34.30 -12.63
CA ALA A 367 3.20 -35.09 -13.67
C ALA A 367 2.76 -34.55 -15.02
N TRP A 368 3.71 -34.06 -15.82
CA TRP A 368 3.44 -33.53 -17.15
C TRP A 368 4.53 -33.97 -18.13
N ASP A 369 4.17 -34.06 -19.40
CA ASP A 369 5.05 -34.58 -20.43
C ASP A 369 6.06 -33.52 -20.90
N ARG A 370 7.09 -33.36 -20.06
CA ARG A 370 8.22 -32.42 -20.26
C ARG A 370 8.98 -32.75 -21.54
N ASP A 371 9.21 -34.03 -21.79
CA ASP A 371 9.99 -34.48 -22.94
C ASP A 371 9.26 -34.15 -24.24
N ALA A 372 7.95 -34.43 -24.32
CA ALA A 372 7.15 -33.99 -25.45
C ALA A 372 7.15 -32.48 -25.61
N PHE A 373 6.99 -31.73 -24.51
CA PHE A 373 7.01 -30.26 -24.55
C PHE A 373 8.31 -29.72 -25.11
N PHE A 374 9.45 -30.17 -24.61
CA PHE A 374 10.75 -29.71 -25.09
C PHE A 374 11.05 -30.18 -26.51
N HIS A 375 10.63 -31.41 -26.86
CA HIS A 375 10.82 -31.93 -28.20
C HIS A 375 10.09 -31.09 -29.25
N VAL A 376 8.80 -30.83 -29.06
CA VAL A 376 8.00 -30.13 -30.08
C VAL A 376 8.23 -28.62 -30.08
N ASN A 377 8.49 -28.02 -28.92
CA ASN A 377 8.73 -26.57 -28.85
C ASN A 377 10.17 -26.19 -29.19
N PHE A 378 11.18 -27.03 -28.94
CA PHE A 378 12.60 -26.64 -29.04
C PHE A 378 13.38 -27.52 -30.01
N SER A 379 12.92 -27.62 -31.26
CA SER A 379 13.69 -28.24 -32.34
C SER A 379 14.16 -29.67 -32.04
N GLY A 380 13.28 -30.49 -31.45
CA GLY A 380 13.50 -31.92 -31.24
C GLY A 380 14.40 -32.27 -30.06
N TRP A 381 14.56 -31.38 -29.07
CA TRP A 381 15.36 -31.69 -27.89
C TRP A 381 14.92 -32.99 -27.21
N SER A 382 15.88 -33.90 -27.02
CA SER A 382 15.74 -35.10 -26.18
C SER A 382 15.77 -34.76 -24.70
N HIS A 383 15.38 -35.73 -23.86
CA HIS A 383 15.42 -35.64 -22.40
C HIS A 383 16.73 -35.03 -21.86
N ASN A 384 17.86 -35.62 -22.25
CA ASN A 384 19.18 -35.19 -21.78
C ASN A 384 19.57 -33.79 -22.29
N GLN A 385 19.12 -33.42 -23.49
CA GLN A 385 19.44 -32.13 -24.08
C GLN A 385 18.71 -31.00 -23.38
N TRP A 386 17.41 -31.14 -23.09
CA TRP A 386 16.71 -30.06 -22.38
C TRP A 386 17.20 -29.93 -20.94
N LEU A 387 17.52 -31.02 -20.25
CA LEU A 387 18.15 -30.96 -18.92
C LEU A 387 19.46 -30.16 -18.96
N THR A 388 20.32 -30.46 -19.93
CA THR A 388 21.61 -29.79 -20.10
C THR A 388 21.45 -28.32 -20.49
N ASN A 389 20.58 -28.02 -21.46
CA ASN A 389 20.40 -26.68 -22.01
C ASN A 389 19.67 -25.74 -21.05
N THR A 390 18.81 -26.28 -20.18
CA THR A 390 18.01 -25.50 -19.22
C THR A 390 18.66 -25.44 -17.84
N GLY A 391 19.45 -26.45 -17.46
CA GLY A 391 19.93 -26.64 -16.09
C GLY A 391 18.83 -27.04 -15.10
N LEU A 392 17.61 -27.31 -15.58
CA LEU A 392 16.49 -27.73 -14.76
C LEU A 392 16.57 -29.23 -14.42
N THR A 393 15.86 -29.65 -13.38
CA THR A 393 15.79 -31.07 -13.00
C THR A 393 14.76 -31.82 -13.83
N ALA A 394 14.86 -33.16 -13.88
CA ALA A 394 13.85 -34.01 -14.54
C ALA A 394 12.43 -33.84 -13.96
N GLN A 395 12.30 -33.23 -12.77
CA GLN A 395 11.02 -32.96 -12.11
C GLN A 395 10.55 -31.51 -12.28
N ALA A 396 11.18 -30.73 -13.15
CA ALA A 396 10.86 -29.32 -13.36
C ALA A 396 9.36 -29.06 -13.49
N THR A 397 8.86 -28.11 -12.72
CA THR A 397 7.50 -27.61 -12.79
C THR A 397 7.34 -26.71 -14.02
N ARG A 398 6.11 -26.56 -14.51
CA ARG A 398 5.81 -25.58 -15.59
C ARG A 398 6.26 -24.17 -15.21
N TYR A 399 6.18 -23.82 -13.92
CA TYR A 399 6.63 -22.53 -13.41
C TYR A 399 8.15 -22.37 -13.52
N GLU A 400 8.93 -23.38 -13.19
CA GLU A 400 10.40 -23.33 -13.36
C GLU A 400 10.79 -23.23 -14.84
N VAL A 401 10.08 -23.95 -15.72
CA VAL A 401 10.27 -23.81 -17.18
C VAL A 401 9.90 -22.40 -17.65
N TYR A 402 8.78 -21.84 -17.20
CA TYR A 402 8.38 -20.46 -17.49
C TYR A 402 9.44 -19.44 -17.04
N GLN A 403 9.97 -19.59 -15.83
CA GLN A 403 11.03 -18.71 -15.32
C GLN A 403 12.31 -18.83 -16.15
N TRP A 404 12.66 -20.05 -16.57
CA TRP A 404 13.78 -20.26 -17.48
C TRP A 404 13.55 -19.55 -18.81
N GLU A 405 12.41 -19.76 -19.49
CA GLU A 405 12.09 -19.09 -20.76
C GLU A 405 12.11 -17.56 -20.63
N LYS A 406 11.52 -17.03 -19.54
CA LYS A 406 11.52 -15.60 -19.23
C LYS A 406 12.93 -15.05 -19.08
N SER A 407 13.80 -15.74 -18.34
CA SER A 407 15.19 -15.30 -18.13
C SER A 407 15.98 -15.22 -19.45
N ARG A 408 15.70 -16.13 -20.38
CA ARG A 408 16.32 -16.17 -21.70
C ARG A 408 15.88 -15.02 -22.60
N LEU A 409 14.59 -14.69 -22.58
CA LEU A 409 14.08 -13.51 -23.27
C LEU A 409 14.71 -12.22 -22.74
N GLN A 410 14.83 -12.08 -21.41
CA GLN A 410 15.44 -10.91 -20.78
C GLN A 410 16.94 -10.79 -21.11
N ALA A 411 17.62 -11.91 -21.33
CA ALA A 411 19.03 -11.95 -21.74
C ALA A 411 19.25 -11.68 -23.24
N GLY A 412 18.20 -11.37 -24.02
CA GLY A 412 18.30 -11.15 -25.47
C GLY A 412 18.67 -12.41 -26.26
N ASN A 413 18.54 -13.58 -25.65
CA ASN A 413 18.83 -14.88 -26.26
C ASN A 413 17.57 -15.74 -26.20
N PRO A 414 16.51 -15.34 -26.93
CA PRO A 414 15.27 -16.12 -26.98
C PRO A 414 15.64 -17.55 -27.35
N PRO A 415 15.14 -18.56 -26.62
CA PRO A 415 15.41 -19.92 -27.02
C PRO A 415 14.92 -20.10 -28.45
N ALA A 416 15.60 -20.96 -29.22
CA ALA A 416 15.18 -21.37 -30.56
C ALA A 416 13.92 -22.25 -30.46
N ALA A 417 12.88 -21.70 -29.83
CA ALA A 417 11.56 -22.25 -29.82
C ALA A 417 11.04 -22.14 -31.25
N GLN A 418 10.56 -23.24 -31.80
CA GLN A 418 9.81 -23.22 -33.05
C GLN A 418 8.67 -22.20 -32.84
N PRO A 419 8.49 -21.20 -33.72
CA PRO A 419 7.36 -20.31 -33.61
C PRO A 419 6.10 -21.18 -33.56
N LEU A 420 5.33 -21.08 -32.48
CA LEU A 420 3.94 -21.56 -32.47
C LEU A 420 3.32 -20.90 -33.69
N ALA A 421 2.92 -21.68 -34.71
CA ALA A 421 2.52 -21.16 -36.01
C ALA A 421 1.62 -19.92 -35.85
N GLY A 422 2.18 -18.76 -36.19
CA GLY A 422 1.70 -17.44 -35.80
C GLY A 422 2.90 -16.50 -35.60
N ASN A 423 3.37 -15.91 -36.70
CA ASN A 423 4.40 -14.87 -36.66
C ASN A 423 3.99 -13.77 -35.67
N LEU A 424 4.81 -13.54 -34.65
CA LEU A 424 4.85 -12.26 -33.95
C LEU A 424 6.21 -11.64 -34.26
N THR A 425 6.18 -10.64 -35.16
CA THR A 425 7.18 -9.57 -35.26
C THR A 425 7.15 -8.71 -34.02
#